data_AF-A0A965XUZ6-F1
#
_entry.id   AF-A0A965XUZ6-F1
#
_cell.length_a   1.000
_cell.length_b   1.000
_cell.length_c   1.000
_cell.angle_alpha   90.00
_cell.angle_beta   90.00
_cell.angle_gamma   90.00
#
_symmetry.space_group_name_H-M   'P 1'
#
loop_
_entity.id
_entity.type
_entity.pdbx_description
1 polymer ?
#
loop_
_entity_poly.entity_id
_entity_poly.type
_entity_poly.pdbx_seq_one_letter_code
_entity_poly.pdbx_strand_id
1 'polypeptide(L)'
;MIAIIYKGVAFPVVFKLLTKFGNSSTTERIELMDKFIDLFGLASIDCLMADREFVGAEWLQYLNKNGIRYYIRIRNNFILF
;
A
#
# COMPACT_ATOMS: atom_id res chain seq x y z
N MET A 1 1.08 3.05 -6.86
CA MET A 1 1.64 4.40 -6.59
C MET A 1 1.49 4.66 -5.10
N ILE A 2 2.51 5.23 -4.48
CA ILE A 2 2.47 5.76 -3.12
C ILE A 2 2.52 7.28 -3.23
N ALA A 3 1.61 7.94 -2.51
CA ALA A 3 1.50 9.38 -2.51
C ALA A 3 1.32 9.90 -1.08
N ILE A 4 1.88 11.07 -0.82
CA ILE A 4 1.64 11.80 0.43
C ILE A 4 0.43 12.70 0.21
N ILE A 5 -0.53 12.65 1.13
CA ILE A 5 -1.72 13.51 1.07
C ILE A 5 -1.48 14.73 1.95
N TYR A 6 -1.56 15.92 1.35
CA TYR A 6 -1.46 17.18 2.06
C TYR A 6 -2.55 18.14 1.59
N LYS A 7 -3.39 18.60 2.52
CA LYS A 7 -4.51 19.53 2.26
C LYS A 7 -5.41 19.09 1.10
N GLY A 8 -5.74 17.80 1.03
CA GLY A 8 -6.59 17.22 -0.02
C GLY A 8 -5.91 17.00 -1.37
N VAL A 9 -4.62 17.30 -1.49
CA VAL A 9 -3.82 17.06 -2.70
C VAL A 9 -2.91 15.85 -2.48
N ALA A 10 -2.90 14.93 -3.44
CA ALA A 10 -2.00 13.79 -3.43
C ALA A 10 -0.73 14.13 -4.22
N PHE A 11 0.43 13.98 -3.58
CA PHE A 11 1.75 14.14 -4.19
C PHE A 11 2.37 12.77 -4.39
N PRO A 12 2.40 12.23 -5.62
CA PRO A 12 3.05 10.96 -5.91
C PRO A 12 4.55 11.04 -5.60
N VAL A 13 5.03 10.12 -4.78
CA VAL A 13 6.45 10.06 -4.38
C VAL A 13 7.15 8.83 -4.93
N VAL A 14 6.43 7.70 -5.03
CA VAL A 14 6.96 6.46 -5.61
C VAL A 14 5.90 5.81 -6.49
N PHE A 15 6.24 5.53 -7.75
CA PHE A 15 5.38 4.79 -8.66
C PHE A 15 6.21 3.95 -9.63
N LYS A 16 5.56 2.92 -10.17
CA LYS A 16 6.11 2.02 -11.20
C LYS A 16 5.05 1.88 -12.28
N LEU A 17 5.45 2.08 -13.53
CA LEU A 17 4.61 1.78 -14.67
C LEU A 17 4.65 0.26 -14.88
N LEU A 18 3.46 -0.36 -14.92
CA LEU A 18 3.33 -1.78 -15.16
C LEU A 18 3.17 -2.02 -16.66
N THR A 19 3.87 -3.02 -17.19
CA THR A 19 3.79 -3.42 -18.60
C THR A 19 2.60 -4.35 -18.90
N LYS A 20 1.67 -4.49 -17.95
CA LYS A 20 0.49 -5.35 -18.03
C LYS A 20 -0.79 -4.52 -17.88
N PHE A 21 -1.87 -5.04 -18.46
CA PHE A 21 -3.21 -4.51 -18.24
C PHE A 21 -3.78 -5.04 -16.92
N GLY A 22 -4.58 -4.21 -16.23
CA GLY A 22 -5.22 -4.56 -14.96
C GLY A 22 -4.46 -4.05 -13.73
N ASN A 23 -4.78 -4.63 -12.58
CA ASN A 23 -4.31 -4.16 -11.27
C ASN A 23 -2.95 -4.74 -10.86
N SER A 24 -2.31 -4.05 -9.91
CA SER A 24 -1.06 -4.54 -9.29
C SER A 24 -1.26 -5.90 -8.59
N SER A 25 -0.25 -6.76 -8.62
CA SER A 25 -0.17 -7.96 -7.79
C SER A 25 0.28 -7.61 -6.37
N THR A 26 0.14 -8.54 -5.41
CA THR A 26 0.68 -8.34 -4.05
C THR A 26 2.19 -8.11 -4.07
N THR A 27 2.93 -8.89 -4.86
CA THR A 27 4.38 -8.74 -5.03
C THR A 27 4.75 -7.35 -5.52
N GLU A 28 4.07 -6.82 -6.54
CA GLU A 28 4.34 -5.47 -7.06
C GLU A 28 4.03 -4.37 -6.03
N ARG A 29 3.07 -4.58 -5.14
CA ARG A 29 2.78 -3.66 -4.03
C ARG A 29 3.85 -3.70 -2.97
N ILE A 30 4.33 -4.90 -2.62
CA ILE A 30 5.43 -5.10 -1.67
C ILE A 30 6.69 -4.44 -2.21
N GLU A 31 7.08 -4.71 -3.47
CA GLU A 31 8.22 -4.05 -4.12
C GLU A 31 8.13 -2.52 -4.08
N LEU A 32 6.93 -1.98 -4.27
CA LEU A 32 6.72 -0.54 -4.23
C LEU A 32 6.86 0.04 -2.82
N MET A 33 6.39 -0.69 -1.80
CA MET A 33 6.55 -0.32 -0.39
C MET A 33 7.99 -0.44 0.06
N ASP A 34 8.68 -1.52 -0.29
CA ASP A 34 10.10 -1.71 0.03
C ASP A 34 10.92 -0.57 -0.58
N LYS A 35 10.67 -0.20 -1.83
CA LYS A 35 11.32 0.97 -2.45
C LYS A 35 11.04 2.28 -1.71
N PHE A 36 9.83 2.47 -1.18
CA PHE A 36 9.54 3.65 -0.36
C PHE A 36 10.33 3.61 0.96
N ILE A 37 10.35 2.46 1.63
CA ILE A 37 11.07 2.26 2.89
C ILE A 37 12.57 2.46 2.71
N ASP A 38 13.14 2.00 1.60
CA ASP A 38 14.56 2.20 1.27
C ASP A 38 14.91 3.69 1.09
N LEU A 39 13.99 4.47 0.52
CA LEU A 39 14.21 5.90 0.23
C LEU A 39 13.97 6.80 1.44
N PHE A 40 12.94 6.51 2.24
CA PHE A 40 12.45 7.41 3.29
C PHE A 40 12.55 6.83 4.70
N GLY A 41 12.87 5.54 4.83
CA GLY A 41 12.90 4.81 6.09
C GLY A 41 11.51 4.40 6.58
N LEU A 42 11.42 3.25 7.25
CA LEU A 42 10.17 2.73 7.80
C LEU A 42 9.53 3.69 8.82
N ALA A 43 10.35 4.39 9.61
CA ALA A 43 9.90 5.35 10.62
C ALA A 43 9.17 6.58 10.03
N SER A 44 9.27 6.82 8.72
CA SER A 44 8.54 7.90 8.05
C SER A 44 7.04 7.58 7.85
N ILE A 45 6.63 6.33 8.07
CA ILE A 45 5.27 5.87 7.87
C ILE A 45 4.55 5.82 9.22
N ASP A 46 3.63 6.76 9.48
CA ASP A 46 2.70 6.62 10.60
C ASP A 46 1.57 5.64 10.27
N CYS A 47 0.97 5.77 9.08
CA CYS A 47 0.01 4.80 8.58
C CYS A 47 -0.11 4.78 7.05
N LEU A 48 -0.58 3.65 6.53
CA LEU A 48 -0.91 3.46 5.13
C LEU A 48 -2.43 3.48 4.94
N MET A 49 -2.92 4.39 4.09
CA MET A 49 -4.33 4.40 3.66
C MET A 49 -4.47 3.84 2.25
N ALA A 50 -5.42 2.93 2.05
CA ALA A 50 -5.69 2.38 0.72
C ALA A 50 -7.17 2.01 0.52
N ASP A 51 -7.59 1.87 -0.74
CA ASP A 51 -8.95 1.49 -1.07
C ASP A 51 -9.18 -0.03 -1.01
N ARG A 52 -10.41 -0.41 -1.36
CA ARG A 52 -10.96 -1.78 -1.31
C ARG A 52 -10.36 -2.77 -2.32
N GLU A 53 -9.46 -2.33 -3.17
CA GLU A 53 -8.71 -3.18 -4.10
C GLU A 53 -7.38 -3.65 -3.50
N PHE A 54 -6.93 -3.00 -2.43
CA PHE A 54 -5.66 -3.29 -1.76
C PHE A 54 -5.85 -4.22 -0.55
N VAL A 55 -6.56 -5.31 -0.77
CA VAL A 55 -6.89 -6.33 0.25
C VAL A 55 -6.30 -7.69 -0.15
N GLY A 56 -5.86 -8.48 0.84
CA GLY A 56 -5.31 -9.83 0.62
C GLY A 56 -4.46 -10.31 1.78
N ALA A 57 -4.53 -11.60 2.12
CA ALA A 57 -3.88 -12.15 3.32
C ALA A 57 -2.36 -11.90 3.35
N GLU A 58 -1.65 -12.18 2.25
CA GLU A 58 -0.21 -11.96 2.13
C GLU A 58 0.15 -10.47 2.27
N TRP A 59 -0.66 -9.59 1.68
CA TRP A 59 -0.46 -8.15 1.78
C TRP A 59 -0.61 -7.65 3.22
N LEU A 60 -1.67 -8.07 3.91
CA LEU A 60 -1.89 -7.71 5.31
C LEU A 60 -0.81 -8.30 6.23
N GLN A 61 -0.37 -9.53 5.95
CA GLN A 61 0.73 -10.17 6.69
C GLN A 61 2.04 -9.39 6.52
N TYR A 62 2.37 -8.93 5.31
CA TYR A 62 3.52 -8.07 5.07
C TYR A 62 3.44 -6.78 5.90
N LEU A 63 2.29 -6.10 5.91
CA LEU A 63 2.12 -4.88 6.70
C LEU A 63 2.28 -5.14 8.20
N ASN A 64 1.66 -6.22 8.71
CA ASN A 64 1.77 -6.63 10.11
C ASN A 64 3.23 -6.96 10.50
N LYS A 65 3.95 -7.70 9.65
CA LYS A 65 5.35 -8.08 9.89
C LYS A 65 6.27 -6.85 9.98
N ASN A 66 6.00 -5.83 9.18
CA ASN A 66 6.76 -4.58 9.19
C ASN A 66 6.24 -3.56 10.21
N GLY A 67 5.22 -3.89 11.02
CA GLY A 67 4.65 -2.98 12.01
C GLY A 67 3.98 -1.74 11.38
N ILE A 68 3.57 -1.81 10.11
CA ILE A 68 2.95 -0.71 9.40
C ILE A 68 1.48 -0.66 9.77
N ARG A 69 1.05 0.42 10.43
CA ARG A 69 -0.36 0.67 10.73
C ARG A 69 -1.10 0.97 9.42
N TYR A 70 -2.30 0.43 9.21
CA TYR A 70 -3.04 0.67 7.97
C TYR A 70 -4.54 0.89 8.18
N TYR A 71 -5.13 1.68 7.28
CA TYR A 71 -6.57 1.90 7.17
C TYR A 71 -7.00 1.59 5.73
N ILE A 72 -7.54 0.38 5.54
CA ILE A 72 -7.93 -0.11 4.22
C ILE A 72 -9.44 -0.24 4.18
N ARG A 73 -10.08 0.34 3.16
CA ARG A 73 -11.54 0.26 3.03
C ARG A 73 -11.96 -1.17 2.67
N ILE A 74 -12.85 -1.77 3.46
CA ILE A 74 -13.32 -3.14 3.24
C ILE A 74 -14.47 -3.16 2.21
N ARG A 75 -14.54 -4.17 1.33
CA ARG A 75 -15.71 -4.40 0.45
C ARG A 75 -16.85 -4.99 1.26
N ASN A 76 -18.10 -4.67 0.92
CA ASN A 76 -19.29 -5.17 1.63
C ASN A 76 -19.39 -6.72 1.71
N ASN A 77 -18.70 -7.45 0.82
CA ASN A 77 -18.70 -8.91 0.74
C ASN A 77 -17.38 -9.54 1.21
N PHE A 78 -16.58 -8.83 2.02
CA PHE A 78 -15.28 -9.33 2.48
C PHE A 78 -15.44 -10.07 3.81
N ILE A 79 -15.19 -11.38 3.80
CA ILE A 79 -15.21 -12.21 5.01
C ILE A 79 -13.77 -12.29 5.54
N LEU A 80 -13.54 -11.75 6.74
CA LEU A 80 -12.32 -12.00 7.51
C LEU A 80 -12.53 -13.33 8.25
N PHE A 81 -11.74 -14.33 7.91
CA PHE A 81 -11.64 -15.59 8.67
C PHE A 81 -10.46 -15.49 9.63
#